data_AF-A0AAQ1ZLI8-F1
#
_entry.id   AF-A0AAQ1ZLI8-F1
#
_cell.length_a   1.000
_cell.length_b   1.000
_cell.length_c   1.000
_cell.angle_alpha   90.00
_cell.angle_beta   90.00
_cell.angle_gamma   90.00
#
_symmetry.space_group_name_H-M   'P 1'
#
loop_
_entity.id
_entity.type
_entity.pdbx_description
1 polymer ?
#
loop_
_entity_poly.entity_id
_entity_poly.type
_entity_poly.pdbx_seq_one_letter_code
_entity_poly.pdbx_strand_id
1 'polypeptide(L)'
;MERYRGKRAGFVFDVPTTDIILNGMHYIQRNIGMESPLTFHMARHTFASLITLSAGVPIETVSRMLGHTNLRTTQVYAAVSSERIHRDMQKVQQRIQDTFTLKL
;
A
#
# COMPACT_ATOMS: atom_id res chain seq x y z
N MET A 1 1.28 9.06 23.13
CA MET A 1 0.13 9.99 23.02
C MET A 1 0.46 11.42 23.43
N GLU A 2 1.47 11.64 24.27
CA GLU A 2 1.84 12.98 24.78
C GLU A 2 2.47 13.92 23.74
N ARG A 3 3.08 13.37 22.68
CA ARG A 3 3.76 14.11 21.61
C ARG A 3 2.84 14.80 20.58
N TYR A 4 1.53 14.56 20.62
CA TYR A 4 0.57 15.01 19.59
C TYR A 4 -0.54 15.90 20.17
N ARG A 5 -0.24 16.62 21.26
CA ARG A 5 -1.22 17.42 22.00
C ARG A 5 -1.24 18.88 21.52
N GLY A 6 -2.17 19.20 20.62
CA GLY A 6 -2.53 20.58 20.19
C GLY A 6 -2.69 20.70 18.66
N LYS A 7 -3.56 21.51 18.06
CA LYS A 7 -4.60 22.47 18.49
C LYS A 7 -5.86 22.18 17.64
N ARG A 8 -7.04 22.63 18.09
CA ARG A 8 -8.40 22.03 17.94
C ARG A 8 -8.58 20.82 18.86
N ALA A 9 -9.42 20.97 19.88
CA ALA A 9 -9.61 19.98 20.94
C ALA A 9 -9.96 18.59 20.35
N GLY A 10 -9.15 17.57 20.68
CA GLY A 10 -9.43 16.17 20.34
C GLY A 10 -8.77 15.60 19.09
N PHE A 11 -8.05 16.39 18.28
CA PHE A 11 -7.35 15.89 17.08
C PHE A 11 -5.87 15.60 17.33
N VAL A 12 -5.35 14.58 16.66
CA VAL A 12 -3.92 14.19 16.69
C VAL A 12 -3.04 15.13 15.87
N PHE A 13 -3.59 15.67 14.78
CA PHE A 13 -2.91 16.62 13.90
C PHE A 13 -3.76 17.88 13.76
N ASP A 14 -3.12 19.04 13.66
CA ASP A 14 -3.79 20.28 13.26
C ASP A 14 -3.98 20.27 11.74
N VAL A 15 -5.11 19.71 11.31
CA VAL A 15 -5.43 19.48 9.89
C VAL A 15 -6.28 20.64 9.39
N PRO A 16 -5.88 21.33 8.30
CA PRO A 16 -6.73 22.35 7.68
C PRO A 16 -7.98 21.71 7.06
N THR A 17 -8.93 22.52 6.59
CA THR A 17 -10.14 21.98 5.96
C THR A 17 -9.80 21.17 4.72
N THR A 18 -10.65 20.20 4.39
CA THR A 18 -10.49 19.33 3.22
C THR A 18 -10.23 20.12 1.94
N ASP A 19 -10.89 21.27 1.75
CA ASP A 19 -10.72 22.14 0.59
C ASP A 19 -9.29 22.67 0.45
N ILE A 20 -8.67 23.11 1.55
CA ILE A 20 -7.28 23.60 1.55
C ILE A 20 -6.33 22.48 1.12
N ILE A 21 -6.57 21.27 1.64
CA ILE A 21 -5.74 20.11 1.33
C ILE A 21 -5.90 19.73 -0.14
N LEU A 22 -7.14 19.63 -0.63
CA LEU A 22 -7.42 19.30 -2.03
C LEU A 22 -6.82 20.34 -3.00
N ASN A 23 -6.88 21.62 -2.66
CA ASN A 23 -6.22 22.68 -3.45
C ASN A 23 -4.70 22.49 -3.51
N GLY A 24 -4.08 22.16 -2.37
CA GLY A 24 -2.65 21.82 -2.32
C GLY A 24 -2.30 20.59 -3.15
N MET A 25 -3.13 19.54 -3.10
CA MET A 25 -2.94 18.32 -3.90
C MET A 25 -3.06 18.60 -5.40
N HIS A 26 -4.05 19.38 -5.83
CA HIS A 26 -4.18 19.79 -7.22
C HIS A 26 -3.02 20.68 -7.69
N TYR A 27 -2.51 21.56 -6.82
CA TYR A 27 -1.32 22.36 -7.13
C TYR A 27 -0.11 21.46 -7.40
N ILE A 28 0.15 20.49 -6.51
CA ILE A 28 1.23 19.51 -6.70
C ILE A 28 1.02 18.72 -7.99
N GLN A 29 -0.18 18.19 -8.22
CA GLN A 29 -0.51 17.41 -9.42
C GLN A 29 -0.18 18.16 -10.73
N ARG A 30 -0.52 19.46 -10.79
CA ARG A 30 -0.22 20.31 -11.96
C ARG A 30 1.28 20.50 -12.15
N ASN A 31 2.03 20.73 -11.08
CA ASN A 31 3.48 20.96 -11.16
C ASN A 31 4.26 19.72 -11.61
N ILE A 32 3.79 18.53 -11.24
CA ILE A 32 4.43 17.27 -11.67
C ILE A 32 3.95 16.78 -13.03
N GLY A 33 2.98 17.47 -13.65
CA GLY A 33 2.43 17.09 -14.96
C GLY A 33 1.65 15.77 -14.97
N MET A 34 0.98 15.43 -13.86
CA MET A 34 0.31 14.15 -13.70
C MET A 34 -1.13 14.18 -14.27
N GLU A 35 -1.40 13.28 -15.22
CA GLU A 35 -2.69 13.19 -15.93
C GLU A 35 -3.83 12.65 -15.04
N SER A 36 -3.50 11.73 -14.12
CA SER A 36 -4.47 11.16 -13.20
C SER A 36 -4.69 12.03 -11.96
N PRO A 37 -5.89 12.04 -11.34
CA PRO A 37 -6.13 12.82 -10.12
C PRO A 37 -5.28 12.35 -8.93
N LEU A 38 -4.50 13.25 -8.33
CA LEU A 38 -3.79 12.99 -7.09
C LEU A 38 -4.79 13.05 -5.93
N THR A 39 -5.10 11.89 -5.33
CA THR A 39 -6.10 11.77 -4.26
C THR A 39 -5.58 10.91 -3.10
N PHE A 40 -6.20 11.05 -1.93
CA PHE A 40 -5.91 10.17 -0.79
C PHE A 40 -6.21 8.70 -1.10
N HIS A 41 -7.23 8.44 -1.92
CA HIS A 41 -7.56 7.11 -2.36
C HIS A 41 -6.41 6.50 -3.19
N MET A 42 -5.81 7.28 -4.09
CA MET A 42 -4.62 6.85 -4.83
C MET A 42 -3.45 6.52 -3.90
N ALA A 43 -3.18 7.37 -2.90
CA ALA A 43 -2.13 7.09 -1.93
C ALA A 43 -2.37 5.77 -1.15
N ARG A 44 -3.63 5.51 -0.77
CA ARG A 44 -4.03 4.22 -0.16
C ARG A 44 -3.81 3.05 -1.11
N HIS A 45 -4.14 3.21 -2.40
CA HIS A 45 -3.88 2.21 -3.42
C HIS A 45 -2.39 1.91 -3.56
N THR A 46 -1.54 2.93 -3.66
CA THR A 46 -0.08 2.79 -3.76
C THR A 46 0.51 2.12 -2.51
N PHE A 47 0.03 2.45 -1.32
CA PHE A 47 0.47 1.79 -0.09
C PHE A 47 0.15 0.28 -0.10
N ALA A 48 -1.08 -0.07 -0.51
CA ALA A 48 -1.52 -1.47 -0.55
C ALA A 48 -0.79 -2.28 -1.64
N SER A 49 -0.69 -1.78 -2.87
CA SER A 49 -0.08 -2.52 -3.98
C SER A 49 1.44 -2.47 -3.95
N LEU A 50 2.04 -1.28 -3.90
CA LEU A 50 3.48 -1.10 -4.08
C LEU A 50 4.26 -1.27 -2.78
N ILE A 51 3.86 -0.59 -1.71
CA ILE A 51 4.67 -0.56 -0.47
C ILE A 51 4.58 -1.89 0.29
N THR A 52 3.39 -2.50 0.34
CA THR A 52 3.18 -3.70 1.15
C THR A 52 3.18 -4.98 0.32
N LEU A 53 2.29 -5.09 -0.69
CA LEU A 53 2.23 -6.30 -1.51
C LEU A 53 3.50 -6.50 -2.35
N SER A 54 4.09 -5.50 -3.00
CA SER A 54 5.36 -5.74 -3.71
C SER A 54 6.53 -6.07 -2.78
N ALA A 55 6.48 -5.62 -1.52
CA ALA A 55 7.50 -5.93 -0.50
C ALA A 55 7.33 -7.34 0.15
N GLY A 56 6.35 -8.13 -0.28
CA GLY A 56 6.17 -9.50 0.19
C GLY A 56 5.22 -9.66 1.39
N VAL A 57 4.57 -8.58 1.84
CA VAL A 57 3.61 -8.67 2.96
C VAL A 57 2.41 -9.54 2.52
N PRO A 58 1.93 -10.48 3.37
CA PRO A 58 0.74 -11.28 3.09
C PRO A 58 -0.53 -10.42 2.99
N ILE A 59 -1.46 -10.80 2.10
CA ILE A 59 -2.65 -10.00 1.80
C ILE A 59 -3.57 -9.85 3.01
N GLU A 60 -3.60 -10.82 3.92
CA GLU A 60 -4.36 -10.80 5.16
C GLU A 60 -3.83 -9.73 6.11
N THR A 61 -2.50 -9.58 6.14
CA THR A 61 -1.84 -8.55 6.93
C THR A 61 -2.13 -7.17 6.36
N VAL A 62 -2.04 -7.02 5.03
CA VAL A 62 -2.42 -5.77 4.35
C VAL A 62 -3.89 -5.42 4.60
N SER A 63 -4.79 -6.40 4.53
CA SER A 63 -6.22 -6.21 4.81
C SER A 63 -6.47 -5.69 6.21
N ARG A 64 -5.73 -6.21 7.21
CA ARG A 64 -5.80 -5.75 8.60
C ARG A 64 -5.23 -4.34 8.76
N MET A 65 -4.10 -4.03 8.11
CA MET A 65 -3.51 -2.68 8.10
C MET A 65 -4.46 -1.63 7.50
N LEU A 66 -5.20 -2.02 6.46
CA LEU A 66 -6.20 -1.16 5.82
C LEU A 66 -7.52 -1.09 6.58
N GLY A 67 -7.72 -1.93 7.60
CA GLY A 67 -8.98 -1.99 8.35
C GLY A 67 -10.15 -2.57 7.54
N HIS A 68 -9.88 -3.41 6.55
CA HIS A 68 -10.92 -4.05 5.76
C HIS A 68 -11.47 -5.30 6.48
N THR A 69 -12.77 -5.32 6.72
CA THR A 69 -13.48 -6.48 7.29
C THR A 69 -13.56 -7.66 6.33
N ASN A 70 -13.59 -7.38 5.02
CA ASN A 70 -13.67 -8.41 3.98
C ASN A 70 -12.39 -8.43 3.13
N LEU A 71 -11.76 -9.60 3.01
CA LEU A 71 -10.57 -9.79 2.18
C LEU A 71 -10.82 -9.46 0.70
N ARG A 72 -12.07 -9.59 0.23
CA ARG A 72 -12.43 -9.31 -1.17
C ARG A 72 -12.10 -7.89 -1.61
N THR A 73 -12.21 -6.90 -0.72
CA THR A 73 -11.85 -5.51 -1.06
C THR A 73 -10.33 -5.32 -1.16
N THR A 74 -9.55 -6.12 -0.43
CA THR A 74 -8.08 -6.13 -0.49
C THR A 74 -7.56 -6.93 -1.69
N GLN A 75 -8.30 -7.93 -2.17
CA GLN A 75 -7.95 -8.72 -3.36
C GLN A 75 -7.82 -7.89 -4.63
N VAL A 76 -8.50 -6.75 -4.74
CA VAL A 76 -8.36 -5.80 -5.85
C VAL A 76 -6.90 -5.35 -6.04
N TYR A 77 -6.08 -5.34 -4.98
CA TYR A 77 -4.66 -4.98 -5.07
C TYR A 77 -3.75 -6.14 -5.52
N ALA A 78 -4.19 -7.39 -5.34
CA ALA A 78 -3.37 -8.57 -5.66
C ALA A 78 -3.33 -8.89 -7.16
N ALA A 79 -4.37 -8.52 -7.91
CA ALA A 79 -4.45 -8.75 -9.36
C ALA A 79 -3.32 -8.05 -10.16
N VAL A 80 -2.75 -6.97 -9.60
CA VAL A 80 -1.63 -6.20 -10.19
C VAL A 80 -0.28 -6.94 -10.05
N SER A 81 -0.24 -8.06 -9.31
CA SER A 81 0.99 -8.72 -8.86
C SER A 81 1.32 -10.03 -9.59
N SER A 82 0.92 -10.19 -10.87
CA SER A 82 1.27 -11.39 -11.67
C SER A 82 2.79 -11.67 -11.68
N GLU A 83 3.60 -10.62 -11.69
CA GLU A 83 5.05 -10.69 -11.56
C GLU A 83 5.52 -11.25 -10.20
N ARG A 84 4.79 -10.98 -9.12
CA ARG A 84 5.08 -11.54 -7.79
C ARG A 84 4.78 -13.03 -7.74
N ILE A 85 3.68 -13.47 -8.34
CA ILE A 85 3.36 -14.91 -8.46
C ILE A 85 4.52 -15.63 -9.15
N HIS A 86 5.04 -15.06 -10.23
CA HIS A 86 6.20 -15.61 -10.93
C HIS A 86 7.45 -15.67 -10.02
N ARG A 87 7.79 -14.57 -9.33
CA ARG A 87 8.92 -14.54 -8.40
C ARG A 87 8.79 -15.55 -7.26
N ASP A 88 7.61 -15.69 -6.68
CA ASP A 88 7.40 -16.59 -5.56
C ASP A 88 7.44 -18.07 -6.01
N MET A 89 6.95 -18.38 -7.22
CA MET A 89 7.11 -19.71 -7.82
C MET A 89 8.57 -20.05 -8.15
N GLN A 90 9.36 -19.09 -8.63
CA GLN A 90 10.79 -19.29 -8.84
C GLN A 90 11.53 -19.62 -7.54
N LYS A 91 11.20 -18.96 -6.42
CA LYS A 91 11.79 -19.27 -5.11
C LYS A 91 11.42 -20.68 -4.64
N VAL A 92 10.18 -21.11 -4.86
CA VAL A 92 9.75 -22.47 -4.55
C VAL A 92 10.53 -23.48 -5.40
N GLN A 93 10.69 -23.22 -6.69
CA GLN A 93 11.46 -24.08 -7.60
C GLN A 93 12.93 -24.18 -7.17
N GLN A 94 13.58 -23.08 -6.79
CA GLN A 94 14.95 -23.09 -6.27
C GLN A 94 15.07 -23.95 -5.01
N ARG A 95 14.20 -23.75 -4.02
CA ARG A 95 14.20 -24.56 -2.79
C ARG A 95 14.04 -26.05 -3.05
N ILE A 96 13.18 -26.40 -4.00
CA ILE A 96 12.98 -27.78 -4.45
C ILE A 96 14.30 -28.30 -5.04
N GLN A 97 14.90 -27.61 -6.00
CA GLN A 97 16.17 -28.01 -6.63
C GLN A 97 17.31 -28.18 -5.62
N ASP A 98 17.49 -27.23 -4.70
CA ASP A 98 18.52 -27.30 -3.65
C ASP A 98 18.35 -28.54 -2.76
N THR A 99 17.11 -28.89 -2.43
CA THR A 99 16.79 -30.05 -1.59
C THR A 99 17.07 -31.39 -2.28
N PHE A 100 16.86 -31.46 -3.60
CA PHE A 100 17.12 -32.69 -4.38
C PHE A 100 18.59 -32.83 -4.81
N THR A 101 19.34 -31.72 -4.90
CA THR A 101 20.76 -31.73 -5.26
C THR A 101 21.64 -32.15 -4.07
N LEU A 102 21.23 -31.86 -2.83
CA LEU A 102 21.96 -32.27 -1.61
C LEU A 102 21.79 -33.76 -1.25
N LYS A 103 21.01 -34.54 -2.02
CA LYS A 103 20.73 -35.97 -1.77
C LYS A 103 21.39 -36.91 -2.78
N LEU A 104 22.30 -36.41 -3.63
CA LEU A 104 23.19 -37.17 -4.50
C LEU A 104 24.64 -36.88 -4.11
#